data_AF-A0A1I6BKR5-F1
#
_entry.id   AF-A0A1I6BKR5-F1
#
_cell.length_a   1.000
_cell.length_b   1.000
_cell.length_c   1.000
_cell.angle_alpha   90.00
_cell.angle_beta   90.00
_cell.angle_gamma   90.00
#
_symmetry.space_group_name_H-M   'P 1'
#
loop_
_entity.id
_entity.type
_entity.pdbx_description
1 polymer ?
#
loop_
_entity_poly.entity_id
_entity_poly.type
_entity_poly.pdbx_seq_one_letter_code
_entity_poly.pdbx_strand_id
1 'polypeptide(L)' 'MKEFIGKCKTCGKELFCLEGFFNGVVNEDKTVSCFECMEQQNKISVNNEAE' A
#
# COMPACT_ATOMS: atom_id res chain seq x y z
N MET A 1 -16.71 -8.63 -5.19
CA MET A 1 -16.43 -9.29 -3.88
C MET A 1 -15.36 -8.50 -3.16
N LYS A 2 -15.47 -8.35 -1.82
CA LYS A 2 -14.51 -7.63 -0.98
C LYS A 2 -13.97 -8.61 0.05
N GLU A 3 -12.72 -9.00 -0.10
CA GLU A 3 -12.05 -9.92 0.82
C GLU A 3 -11.06 -9.16 1.68
N PHE A 4 -11.12 -9.34 2.99
CA PHE A 4 -10.15 -8.74 3.90
C PHE A 4 -8.82 -9.49 3.82
N ILE A 5 -7.73 -8.77 3.53
CA ILE A 5 -6.39 -9.35 3.38
C ILE A 5 -5.53 -9.06 4.62
N GLY A 6 -5.64 -7.86 5.19
CA GLY A 6 -4.82 -7.48 6.35
C GLY A 6 -4.86 -5.98 6.62
N LYS A 7 -3.91 -5.50 7.42
CA LYS A 7 -3.77 -4.07 7.75
C LYS A 7 -2.41 -3.57 7.29
N CYS A 8 -2.38 -2.36 6.75
CA CYS A 8 -1.15 -1.66 6.39
C CYS A 8 -0.21 -1.59 7.61
N LYS A 9 1.03 -2.07 7.45
CA LYS A 9 2.01 -2.03 8.55
C LYS A 9 2.35 -0.62 9.04
N THR A 10 2.19 0.39 8.17
CA THR A 10 2.60 1.77 8.44
C THR A 10 1.49 2.57 9.13
N CYS A 11 0.26 2.52 8.62
CA CYS A 11 -0.85 3.35 9.11
C CYS A 11 -2.01 2.57 9.74
N GLY A 12 -1.95 1.23 9.71
CA GLY A 12 -3.00 0.37 10.28
C GLY A 12 -4.29 0.29 9.46
N LYS A 13 -4.36 0.93 8.29
CA LYS A 13 -5.52 0.93 7.39
C LYS A 13 -5.83 -0.47 6.89
N GLU A 14 -7.10 -0.83 6.85
CA GLU A 14 -7.55 -2.13 6.37
C GLU A 14 -7.37 -2.25 4.85
N LEU A 15 -6.78 -3.36 4.42
CA LEU A 15 -6.51 -3.70 3.04
C LEU A 15 -7.39 -4.87 2.62
N PHE A 16 -7.92 -4.75 1.41
CA PHE A 16 -8.91 -5.64 0.84
C PHE A 16 -8.53 -6.02 -0.59
N CYS A 17 -8.85 -7.25 -0.97
CA CYS A 17 -8.95 -7.63 -2.37
C CYS A 17 -10.36 -7.27 -2.84
N LEU A 18 -10.44 -6.30 -3.75
CA LEU A 18 -11.67 -5.82 -4.37
C LEU A 18 -11.73 -6.39 -5.78
N GLU A 19 -12.68 -7.29 -6.01
CA GLU A 19 -12.96 -7.83 -7.36
C GLU A 19 -11.74 -8.48 -8.03
N GLY A 20 -10.86 -9.10 -7.23
CA GLY A 20 -9.62 -9.73 -7.71
C GLY A 20 -8.42 -8.79 -7.77
N PHE A 21 -8.59 -7.51 -7.38
CA PHE A 21 -7.51 -6.54 -7.29
C PHE A 21 -7.19 -6.20 -5.84
N PHE A 22 -5.93 -6.38 -5.44
CA PHE A 22 -5.48 -6.03 -4.11
C PHE A 22 -5.21 -4.53 -4.00
N ASN A 23 -5.87 -3.84 -3.05
CA ASN A 23 -5.72 -2.40 -2.85
C ASN A 23 -4.49 -2.01 -2.00
N GLY A 24 -3.38 -2.73 -2.17
CA GLY A 24 -2.12 -2.48 -1.48
C GLY A 24 -0.95 -3.16 -2.16
N VAL A 25 0.21 -3.11 -1.51
CA VAL A 25 1.46 -3.73 -1.97
C VAL A 25 1.90 -4.76 -0.92
N VAL A 26 2.33 -5.93 -1.40
CA VAL A 26 2.99 -6.94 -0.56
C VAL A 26 4.49 -6.65 -0.59
N ASN A 27 5.06 -6.36 0.58
CA ASN A 27 6.49 -6.13 0.73
C ASN A 27 7.25 -7.47 0.76
N GLU A 28 8.56 -7.43 0.52
CA GLU A 28 9.44 -8.61 0.56
C GLU A 28 9.41 -9.33 1.92
N ASP A 29 9.19 -8.59 3.01
CA ASP A 29 9.05 -9.11 4.38
C ASP A 29 7.68 -9.75 4.67
N LYS A 30 6.87 -10.03 3.64
CA LYS A 30 5.51 -10.59 3.73
C LYS A 30 4.50 -9.71 4.47
N THR A 31 4.83 -8.46 4.76
CA THR A 31 3.88 -7.48 5.28
C THR A 31 3.16 -6.79 4.12
N VAL A 32 2.03 -6.17 4.43
CA VAL A 32 1.25 -5.41 3.45
C VAL A 32 1.27 -3.92 3.78
N SER A 33 1.34 -3.09 2.75
CA SER A 33 1.32 -1.63 2.84
C SER A 33 0.23 -1.06 1.92
N CYS A 34 -0.45 0.01 2.35
CA CYS A 34 -1.34 0.74 1.43
C CYS A 34 -0.53 1.53 0.40
N PHE A 35 -1.15 1.82 -0.75
CA PHE A 35 -0.51 2.62 -1.81
C PHE A 35 -0.07 4.00 -1.33
N GLU A 36 -0.85 4.66 -0.47
CA GLU A 36 -0.50 5.96 0.10
C GLU A 36 0.83 5.91 0.86
N CYS A 37 1.03 4.90 1.73
CA CYS A 37 2.27 4.75 2.46
C CYS A 37 3.44 4.35 1.56
N MET A 38 3.19 3.54 0.53
CA MET A 38 4.21 3.16 -0.43
C MET A 38 4.66 4.35 -1.28
N GLU A 39 3.72 5.19 -1.73
CA GLU A 39 4.01 6.42 -2.47
C GLU A 39 4.83 7.40 -1.62
N GLN A 40 4.49 7.55 -0.34
CA GLN A 40 5.25 8.39 0.59
C GLN A 40 6.69 7.87 0.79
N GLN A 41 6.89 6.55 0.84
CA GLN A 41 8.24 5.96 0.91
C GLN A 41 9.03 6.19 -0.38
N ASN A 42 8.37 6.11 -1.53
CA ASN A 42 9.02 6.28 -2.83
C ASN A 42 9.38 7.76 -3.12
N LYS A 43 8.58 8.71 -2.64
CA LYS A 43 8.88 10.16 -2.74
C LYS A 43 10.15 10.59 -2.01
N ILE A 44 10.69 9.77 -1.10
CA ILE A 44 11.98 10.05 -0.44
C ILE A 44 13.16 9.82 -1.40
N SER A 45 12.98 9.08 -2.50
CA SER A 45 14.04 8.79 -3.48
C SER A 45 14.00 9.63 -4.76
N VAL A 46 12.98 10.46 -4.97
CA VAL A 46 12.93 11.39 -6.11
C VAL A 46 12.44 12.75 -5.63
N ASN A 47 13.40 13.66 -5.39
CA ASN A 47 13.09 15.07 -5.47
C ASN A 47 12.81 15.39 -6.95
N ASN A 48 11.77 16.20 -7.19
CA ASN A 48 11.18 16.60 -8.48
C ASN A 48 10.14 15.57 -8.98
N GLU A 49 8.89 15.88 -9.28
CA GLU A 49 8.33 17.08 -9.90
C GLU A 49 7.03 17.53 -9.21
N ALA A 50 6.93 18.84 -8.99
CA ALA A 50 5.67 19.54 -8.78
C ALA A 50 5.05 19.79 -10.15
N GLU A 51 3.74 19.60 -10.28
CA GLU A 51 2.87 20.33 -11.21
C GLU A 51 1.40 20.19 -10.74
#